data_AF-A0A8W8JAI5-F1
#
_entry.id   AF-A0A8W8JAI5-F1
#
_cell.length_a   1.000
_cell.length_b   1.000
_cell.length_c   1.000
_cell.angle_alpha   90.00
_cell.angle_beta   90.00
_cell.angle_gamma   90.00
#
_symmetry.space_group_name_H-M   'P 1'
#
loop_
_entity.id
_entity.type
_entity.pdbx_description
1 polymer ?
#
loop_
_entity_poly.entity_id
_entity_poly.type
_entity_poly.pdbx_seq_one_letter_code
_entity_poly.pdbx_strand_id
1 'polypeptide(L)'
;KAFCCLVAIREFQRKHTGSNITILCGDFNTEPCEAAYELIVSGNIVDENKKKIQAENHIKMATLQKLLNGLEGDDLIFKSAYKTILGDEPRITNLDADFCCCLDYIFYKGPPDSSQRHGFGVISVLDFLSEEEMRLNLPPSEVFPSDHLPLIATFSI
;
A
#
# COMPACT_ATOMS: atom_id res chain seq x y z
N LYS A 1 4.00 -11.61 7.56
CA LYS A 1 3.37 -11.13 6.30
C LYS A 1 4.17 -9.99 5.67
N ALA A 2 4.49 -8.93 6.42
CA ALA A 2 5.30 -7.79 5.95
C ALA A 2 6.64 -8.18 5.26
N PHE A 3 7.38 -9.18 5.76
CA PHE A 3 8.65 -9.59 5.13
C PHE A 3 8.49 -10.08 3.67
N CYS A 4 7.44 -10.85 3.37
CA CYS A 4 7.19 -11.30 1.99
C CYS A 4 6.84 -10.12 1.08
N CYS A 5 6.05 -9.16 1.60
CA CYS A 5 5.72 -7.94 0.88
C CYS A 5 6.98 -7.12 0.56
N LEU A 6 7.90 -6.95 1.52
CA LEU A 6 9.19 -6.30 1.31
C LEU A 6 10.04 -6.98 0.22
N VAL A 7 10.06 -8.32 0.20
CA VAL A 7 10.75 -9.08 -0.86
C VAL A 7 10.10 -8.82 -2.23
N ALA A 8 8.77 -8.83 -2.30
CA ALA A 8 8.05 -8.55 -3.55
C ALA A 8 8.31 -7.12 -4.07
N ILE A 9 8.28 -6.12 -3.18
CA ILE A 9 8.61 -4.72 -3.50
C ILE A 9 10.03 -4.61 -4.05
N ARG A 10 10.99 -5.36 -3.49
CA ARG A 10 12.37 -5.38 -3.98
C ARG A 10 12.48 -5.92 -5.39
N GLU A 11 11.82 -7.04 -5.64
CA GLU A 11 11.80 -7.64 -6.97
C GLU A 11 11.10 -6.73 -7.99
N PHE A 12 10.04 -6.04 -7.57
CA PHE A 12 9.39 -5.02 -8.38
C PHE A 12 10.35 -3.88 -8.76
N GLN A 13 11.03 -3.27 -7.77
CA GLN A 13 12.01 -2.20 -8.04
C GLN A 13 13.11 -2.63 -8.99
N ARG A 14 13.67 -3.84 -8.79
CA ARG A 14 14.74 -4.36 -9.65
C ARG A 14 14.29 -4.54 -11.11
N LYS A 15 13.04 -4.91 -11.34
CA LYS A 15 12.50 -5.20 -12.68
C LYS A 15 11.99 -3.95 -13.41
N HIS A 16 11.60 -2.92 -12.68
CA HIS A 16 10.90 -1.75 -13.24
C HIS A 16 11.67 -0.43 -13.07
N THR A 17 13.00 -0.49 -13.07
CA THR A 17 13.87 0.69 -13.06
C THR A 17 13.62 1.57 -14.30
N GLY A 18 13.49 2.89 -14.09
CA GLY A 18 13.33 3.87 -15.18
C GLY A 18 11.91 4.07 -15.73
N SER A 19 10.87 3.48 -15.11
CA SER A 19 9.48 3.78 -15.49
C SER A 19 9.09 5.19 -15.06
N ASN A 20 8.65 6.03 -16.00
CA ASN A 20 8.27 7.42 -15.72
C ASN A 20 6.97 7.52 -14.90
N ILE A 21 5.96 6.70 -15.24
CA ILE A 21 4.67 6.61 -14.54
C ILE A 21 4.50 5.18 -14.09
N THR A 22 4.04 4.98 -12.85
CA THR A 22 3.79 3.65 -12.29
C THR A 22 2.57 3.72 -11.39
N ILE A 23 1.65 2.78 -11.59
CA ILE A 23 0.56 2.47 -10.67
C ILE A 23 0.79 1.05 -10.17
N LEU A 24 0.81 0.88 -8.85
CA LEU A 24 1.02 -0.39 -8.17
C LEU A 24 -0.21 -0.70 -7.34
N CYS A 25 -0.94 -1.76 -7.72
CA CYS A 25 -2.18 -2.18 -7.08
C CYS A 25 -2.04 -3.58 -6.49
N GLY A 26 -2.78 -3.87 -5.42
CA GLY A 26 -2.98 -5.23 -4.94
C GLY A 26 -3.30 -5.29 -3.47
N ASP A 27 -3.43 -6.52 -2.99
CA ASP A 27 -3.40 -6.88 -1.57
C ASP A 27 -1.93 -6.99 -1.13
N PHE A 28 -1.50 -6.06 -0.29
CA PHE A 28 -0.13 -6.02 0.23
C PHE A 28 0.02 -6.77 1.55
N ASN A 29 -1.08 -7.24 2.13
CA ASN A 29 -1.14 -7.88 3.44
C ASN A 29 -0.38 -7.08 4.51
N THR A 30 -0.53 -5.75 4.47
CA THR A 30 0.12 -4.83 5.39
C THR A 30 -0.79 -3.66 5.75
N GLU A 31 -0.84 -3.29 7.02
CA GLU A 31 -1.62 -2.14 7.50
C GLU A 31 -0.83 -0.82 7.37
N PRO A 32 -1.50 0.35 7.41
CA PRO A 32 -0.83 1.64 7.24
C PRO A 32 0.25 1.96 8.29
N CYS A 33 0.22 1.31 9.46
CA CYS A 33 1.21 1.47 10.52
C CYS A 33 2.42 0.51 10.37
N GLU A 34 2.39 -0.39 9.39
CA GLU A 34 3.39 -1.43 9.24
C GLU A 34 4.49 -1.08 8.23
N ALA A 35 5.59 -1.82 8.36
CA ALA A 35 6.85 -1.52 7.70
C ALA A 35 6.81 -1.53 6.17
N ALA A 36 5.98 -2.38 5.55
CA ALA A 36 5.92 -2.46 4.09
C ALA A 36 5.18 -1.24 3.51
N TYR A 37 4.09 -0.81 4.13
CA TYR A 37 3.42 0.45 3.79
C TYR A 37 4.39 1.62 3.98
N GLU A 38 5.03 1.70 5.15
CA GLU A 38 5.98 2.76 5.49
C GLU A 38 7.10 2.92 4.45
N LEU A 39 7.70 1.79 4.02
CA LEU A 39 8.73 1.77 3.00
C LEU A 39 8.22 2.34 1.67
N ILE A 40 7.01 1.94 1.24
CA ILE A 40 6.42 2.39 -0.03
C ILE A 40 6.17 3.89 -0.02
N VAL A 41 5.66 4.45 1.09
CA VAL A 41 5.24 5.85 1.13
C VAL A 41 6.33 6.84 1.53
N SER A 42 7.36 6.38 2.26
CA SER A 42 8.44 7.23 2.78
C SER A 42 9.82 6.89 2.23
N GLY A 43 9.96 5.76 1.53
CA GLY A 43 11.25 5.26 1.06
C GLY A 43 12.14 4.71 2.17
N ASN A 44 11.68 4.66 3.42
CA ASN A 44 12.45 4.22 4.58
C ASN A 44 11.56 3.45 5.57
N ILE A 45 12.18 2.73 6.52
CA ILE A 45 11.50 2.06 7.62
C ILE A 45 12.15 2.51 8.94
N VAL A 46 11.34 2.96 9.90
CA VAL A 46 11.83 3.32 11.24
C VAL A 46 12.32 2.09 12.02
N ASP A 47 13.22 2.34 12.96
CA ASP A 47 13.86 1.28 13.76
C ASP A 47 12.86 0.42 14.55
N GLU A 48 11.73 0.98 14.97
CA GLU A 48 10.67 0.25 15.66
C GLU A 48 10.06 -0.84 14.76
N ASN A 49 9.67 -0.46 13.54
CA ASN A 49 9.13 -1.39 12.54
C ASN A 49 10.17 -2.40 12.06
N LYS A 50 11.46 -2.00 11.96
CA LYS A 50 12.58 -2.94 11.70
C LYS A 50 12.69 -4.01 12.78
N LYS A 51 12.60 -3.62 14.07
CA LYS A 51 12.63 -4.55 15.21
C LYS A 51 11.41 -5.47 15.23
N LYS A 52 10.21 -4.94 14.90
CA LYS A 52 8.97 -5.72 14.80
C LYS A 52 9.10 -6.83 13.75
N ILE A 53 9.53 -6.49 12.53
CA ILE A 53 9.78 -7.49 11.46
C ILE A 53 10.77 -8.55 11.92
N GLN A 54 11.86 -8.13 12.57
CA GLN A 54 12.88 -9.05 13.05
C GLN A 54 12.32 -10.10 14.00
N ALA A 55 11.59 -9.64 15.02
CA ALA A 55 11.03 -10.47 16.06
C ALA A 55 10.00 -11.44 15.48
N GLU A 56 9.05 -10.94 14.69
CA GLU A 56 7.96 -11.73 14.13
C GLU A 56 8.44 -12.79 13.13
N ASN A 57 9.44 -12.46 12.31
CA ASN A 57 9.92 -13.36 11.26
C ASN A 57 11.13 -14.20 11.71
N HIS A 58 11.59 -14.05 12.96
CA HIS A 58 12.73 -14.76 13.54
C HIS A 58 14.01 -14.64 12.68
N ILE A 59 14.21 -13.48 12.06
CA ILE A 59 15.36 -13.22 11.18
C ILE A 59 16.47 -12.46 11.92
N LYS A 60 17.72 -12.60 11.47
CA LYS A 60 18.83 -11.79 11.99
C LYS A 60 18.74 -10.36 11.44
N MET A 61 19.08 -9.35 12.25
CA MET A 61 19.21 -7.96 11.80
C MET A 61 20.08 -7.80 10.55
N ALA A 62 21.20 -8.52 10.47
CA ALA A 62 22.07 -8.49 9.30
C ALA A 62 21.37 -8.98 8.02
N THR A 63 20.43 -9.93 8.12
CA THR A 63 19.62 -10.39 6.99
C THR A 63 18.61 -9.33 6.57
N LEU A 64 17.94 -8.69 7.54
CA LEU A 64 17.03 -7.58 7.26
C LEU A 64 17.77 -6.42 6.60
N GLN A 65 18.94 -6.03 7.12
CA GLN A 65 19.73 -4.94 6.53
C GLN A 65 20.14 -5.25 5.08
N LYS A 66 20.52 -6.50 4.77
CA LYS A 66 20.81 -6.92 3.39
C LYS A 66 19.58 -6.90 2.48
N LEU A 67 18.38 -7.10 3.04
CA LEU A 67 17.13 -6.94 2.30
C LEU A 67 16.87 -5.46 1.99
N LEU A 68 16.99 -4.61 3.00
CA LEU A 68 16.73 -3.17 2.91
C LEU A 68 17.77 -2.39 2.11
N ASN A 69 19.01 -2.90 2.03
CA ASN A 69 20.05 -2.33 1.18
C ASN A 69 19.60 -2.36 -0.30
N GLY A 70 19.34 -1.18 -0.85
CA GLY A 70 18.84 -0.96 -2.21
C GLY A 70 17.33 -1.01 -2.36
N LEU A 71 16.58 -1.20 -1.26
CA LEU A 71 15.14 -0.95 -1.17
C LEU A 71 14.89 0.49 -0.68
N GLU A 72 15.62 0.92 0.34
CA GLU A 72 15.50 2.26 0.90
C GLU A 72 16.02 3.31 -0.10
N GLY A 73 15.26 4.40 -0.28
CA GLY A 73 15.60 5.51 -1.18
C GLY A 73 14.40 6.10 -1.94
N ASP A 74 14.63 7.27 -2.55
CA ASP A 74 13.60 8.09 -3.18
C ASP A 74 12.92 7.42 -4.39
N ASP A 75 13.62 6.51 -5.08
CA ASP A 75 13.10 5.78 -6.24
C ASP A 75 11.91 4.87 -5.88
N LEU A 76 11.72 4.56 -4.59
CA LEU A 76 10.60 3.77 -4.08
C LEU A 76 9.42 4.59 -3.61
N ILE A 77 9.50 5.92 -3.56
CA ILE A 77 8.44 6.70 -2.93
C ILE A 77 7.21 6.75 -3.86
N PHE A 78 6.14 6.11 -3.42
CA PHE A 78 4.81 6.20 -4.02
C PHE A 78 3.86 7.02 -3.13
N LYS A 79 2.86 7.62 -3.76
CA LYS A 79 1.69 8.18 -3.08
C LYS A 79 0.57 7.14 -3.07
N SER A 80 -0.23 7.09 -2.01
CA SER A 80 -1.50 6.36 -2.04
C SER A 80 -2.58 7.21 -2.70
N ALA A 81 -3.33 6.64 -3.63
CA ALA A 81 -4.45 7.31 -4.29
C ALA A 81 -5.51 7.75 -3.27
N TYR A 82 -5.86 6.87 -2.33
CA TYR A 82 -6.90 7.12 -1.35
C TYR A 82 -6.49 8.16 -0.33
N LYS A 83 -5.31 8.01 0.26
CA LYS A 83 -4.76 9.04 1.15
C LYS A 83 -4.60 10.40 0.48
N THR A 84 -4.30 10.43 -0.82
CA THR A 84 -4.22 11.70 -1.57
C THR A 84 -5.58 12.39 -1.66
N ILE A 85 -6.65 11.66 -1.97
CA ILE A 85 -7.97 12.24 -2.23
C ILE A 85 -8.78 12.47 -0.95
N LEU A 86 -8.76 11.51 -0.02
CA LEU A 86 -9.56 11.54 1.20
C LEU A 86 -8.80 12.04 2.44
N GLY A 87 -7.47 12.20 2.34
CA GLY A 87 -6.60 12.59 3.44
C GLY A 87 -6.08 11.43 4.28
N ASP A 88 -6.79 10.30 4.28
CA ASP A 88 -6.45 9.08 5.03
C ASP A 88 -6.62 7.82 4.16
N GLU A 89 -6.02 6.72 4.59
CA GLU A 89 -6.29 5.40 4.02
C GLU A 89 -7.69 4.89 4.44
N PRO A 90 -8.32 4.00 3.67
CA PRO A 90 -9.48 3.26 4.15
C PRO A 90 -9.25 2.69 5.53
N ARG A 91 -10.29 2.70 6.37
CA ARG A 91 -10.25 1.93 7.61
C ARG A 91 -10.31 0.42 7.35
N ILE A 92 -11.00 0.02 6.29
CA ILE A 92 -11.32 -1.38 5.99
C ILE A 92 -11.23 -1.59 4.48
N THR A 93 -10.40 -2.55 4.07
CA THR A 93 -10.41 -3.11 2.71
C THR A 93 -10.58 -4.61 2.72
N ASN A 94 -10.33 -5.27 3.86
CA ASN A 94 -10.63 -6.68 4.08
C ASN A 94 -11.44 -6.82 5.38
N LEU A 95 -12.60 -7.47 5.27
CA LEU A 95 -13.48 -7.79 6.39
C LEU A 95 -13.94 -9.24 6.28
N ASP A 96 -13.59 -10.05 7.28
CA ASP A 96 -14.13 -11.39 7.50
C ASP A 96 -14.31 -11.60 9.00
N ALA A 97 -15.56 -11.75 9.46
CA ALA A 97 -15.97 -11.98 10.85
C ALA A 97 -15.21 -11.17 11.92
N ASP A 98 -14.03 -11.64 12.32
CA ASP A 98 -13.14 -11.09 13.35
C ASP A 98 -12.00 -10.21 12.80
N PHE A 99 -11.74 -10.25 11.50
CA PHE A 99 -10.64 -9.55 10.83
C PHE A 99 -11.17 -8.33 10.07
N CYS A 100 -10.62 -7.16 10.35
CA CYS A 100 -11.11 -5.88 9.85
C CYS A 100 -9.94 -4.91 9.69
N CYS A 101 -9.31 -4.91 8.51
CA CYS A 101 -8.05 -4.20 8.28
C CYS A 101 -8.01 -3.54 6.89
N CYS A 102 -7.10 -2.58 6.73
CA CYS A 102 -6.70 -2.04 5.44
C CYS A 102 -5.45 -2.75 4.96
N LEU A 103 -5.59 -3.55 3.90
CA LEU A 103 -4.51 -4.35 3.31
C LEU A 103 -4.31 -4.09 1.81
N ASP A 104 -5.31 -3.51 1.16
CA ASP A 104 -5.34 -3.26 -0.26
C ASP A 104 -5.01 -1.78 -0.52
N TYR A 105 -4.22 -1.53 -1.56
CA TYR A 105 -3.81 -0.16 -1.90
C TYR A 105 -3.74 0.04 -3.42
N ILE A 106 -3.94 1.30 -3.82
CA ILE A 106 -3.57 1.81 -5.15
C ILE A 106 -2.48 2.86 -4.93
N PHE A 107 -1.24 2.44 -5.09
CA PHE A 107 -0.08 3.32 -5.03
C PHE A 107 0.26 3.87 -6.42
N TYR A 108 0.74 5.10 -6.49
CA TYR A 108 1.16 5.71 -7.76
C TYR A 108 2.39 6.61 -7.59
N LYS A 109 3.19 6.67 -8.66
CA LYS A 109 4.27 7.65 -8.83
C LYS A 109 4.35 8.10 -10.28
N GLY A 110 4.80 9.32 -10.49
CA GLY A 110 4.97 9.92 -11.81
C GLY A 110 5.86 11.15 -11.72
N PRO A 111 6.24 11.75 -12.87
CA PRO A 111 7.02 12.97 -12.87
C PRO A 111 6.27 14.07 -12.10
N PRO A 112 6.96 14.82 -11.22
CA PRO A 112 6.36 15.95 -10.54
C PRO A 112 5.84 16.96 -11.57
N ASP A 113 4.65 17.47 -11.32
CA ASP A 113 4.01 18.45 -12.20
C ASP A 113 4.81 19.75 -12.22
N SER A 114 5.59 19.94 -13.30
CA SER A 114 6.38 21.16 -13.51
C SER A 114 5.61 22.24 -14.28
N SER A 115 4.36 22.00 -14.71
CA SER A 115 3.63 22.93 -15.59
C SER A 115 2.13 23.13 -15.33
N GLN A 116 1.52 22.46 -14.35
CA GLN A 116 0.16 22.69 -13.83
C GLN A 116 -0.96 22.66 -14.88
N ARG A 117 -0.77 21.90 -15.98
CA ARG A 117 -1.80 21.78 -17.04
C ARG A 117 -2.01 20.35 -17.56
N HIS A 118 -1.02 19.45 -17.43
CA HIS A 118 -1.08 18.05 -17.87
C HIS A 118 -0.19 17.15 -16.99
N GLY A 119 -0.42 17.17 -15.67
CA GLY A 119 0.33 16.36 -14.71
C GLY A 119 -0.33 15.01 -14.47
N PHE A 120 0.47 13.94 -14.34
CA PHE A 120 -0.04 12.65 -13.88
C PHE A 120 -0.46 12.75 -12.42
N GLY A 121 -1.72 12.42 -12.13
CA GLY A 121 -2.24 12.49 -10.77
C GLY A 121 -3.62 11.86 -10.62
N VAL A 122 -3.94 11.43 -9.40
CA VAL A 122 -5.27 10.93 -9.03
C VAL A 122 -6.25 12.10 -8.97
N ILE A 123 -7.44 11.90 -9.56
CA ILE A 123 -8.53 12.89 -9.64
C ILE A 123 -9.60 12.56 -8.60
N SER A 124 -9.93 11.29 -8.46
CA SER A 124 -10.99 10.81 -7.57
C SER A 124 -10.79 9.36 -7.20
N VAL A 125 -11.42 8.96 -6.11
CA VAL A 125 -11.53 7.56 -5.68
C VAL A 125 -12.99 7.24 -5.34
N LEU A 126 -13.36 5.96 -5.42
CA LEU A 126 -14.64 5.49 -4.89
C LEU A 126 -14.59 5.55 -3.37
N ASP A 127 -15.55 6.23 -2.73
CA ASP A 127 -15.62 6.34 -1.28
C ASP A 127 -15.86 4.97 -0.60
N PHE A 128 -15.55 4.88 0.68
CA PHE A 128 -15.67 3.64 1.44
C PHE A 128 -17.03 3.48 2.10
N LEU A 129 -17.47 2.23 2.23
CA LEU A 129 -18.55 1.88 3.14
C LEU A 129 -18.04 1.99 4.59
N SER A 130 -18.91 2.45 5.48
CA SER A 130 -18.66 2.39 6.91
C SER A 130 -18.62 0.94 7.40
N GLU A 131 -17.92 0.70 8.51
CA GLU A 131 -17.92 -0.61 9.17
C GLU A 131 -19.34 -1.09 9.50
N GLU A 132 -20.22 -0.17 9.91
CA GLU A 132 -21.63 -0.46 10.20
C GLU A 132 -22.36 -0.96 8.96
N GLU A 133 -22.20 -0.28 7.82
CA GLU A 133 -22.79 -0.69 6.54
C GLU A 133 -22.27 -2.05 6.07
N MET A 134 -20.98 -2.33 6.27
CA MET A 134 -20.39 -3.62 5.93
C MET A 134 -20.90 -4.74 6.84
N ARG A 135 -21.03 -4.49 8.14
CA ARG A 135 -21.52 -5.49 9.10
C ARG A 135 -22.99 -5.85 8.92
N LEU A 136 -23.79 -5.02 8.25
CA LEU A 136 -25.17 -5.38 7.84
C LEU A 136 -25.19 -6.60 6.90
N ASN A 137 -24.14 -6.78 6.09
CA ASN A 137 -23.97 -7.93 5.22
C ASN A 137 -22.51 -8.41 5.28
N LEU A 138 -22.10 -8.99 6.41
CA LEU A 138 -20.72 -9.46 6.63
C LEU A 138 -20.14 -10.15 5.39
N PRO A 139 -19.07 -9.62 4.78
CA PRO A 139 -18.41 -10.26 3.66
C PRO A 139 -17.71 -11.57 4.07
N PRO A 140 -17.62 -12.58 3.17
CA PRO A 140 -18.37 -12.68 1.93
C PRO A 140 -19.86 -13.01 2.19
N SER A 141 -20.74 -12.41 1.40
CA SER A 141 -22.21 -12.58 1.44
C SER A 141 -22.81 -12.52 0.03
N GLU A 142 -24.14 -12.68 -0.09
CA GLU A 142 -24.85 -12.50 -1.36
C GLU A 142 -24.71 -11.06 -1.91
N VAL A 143 -24.48 -10.08 -1.04
CA VAL A 143 -24.25 -8.67 -1.41
C VAL A 143 -22.77 -8.41 -1.70
N PHE A 144 -21.87 -8.99 -0.92
CA PHE A 144 -20.41 -8.83 -1.06
C PHE A 144 -19.75 -10.16 -1.42
N PRO A 145 -19.46 -10.44 -2.70
CA PRO A 145 -18.97 -11.75 -3.12
C PRO A 145 -17.52 -12.07 -2.69
N SER A 146 -16.83 -11.12 -2.05
CA SER A 146 -15.48 -11.28 -1.50
C SER A 146 -15.41 -10.58 -0.14
N ASP A 147 -14.55 -11.12 0.72
CA ASP A 147 -14.05 -10.50 1.95
C ASP A 147 -13.24 -9.21 1.72
N HIS A 148 -12.73 -8.99 0.50
CA HIS A 148 -12.08 -7.75 0.09
C HIS A 148 -13.06 -6.78 -0.59
N LEU A 149 -12.96 -5.50 -0.24
CA LEU A 149 -13.64 -4.42 -0.93
C LEU A 149 -12.84 -3.92 -2.15
N PRO A 150 -13.51 -3.62 -3.27
CA PRO A 150 -12.84 -3.09 -4.44
C PRO A 150 -12.34 -1.67 -4.18
N LEU A 151 -11.10 -1.42 -4.57
CA LEU A 151 -10.53 -0.07 -4.66
C LEU A 151 -10.65 0.45 -6.10
N ILE A 152 -11.13 1.68 -6.25
CA ILE A 152 -11.30 2.32 -7.56
C ILE A 152 -10.75 3.74 -7.51
N ALA A 153 -9.88 4.07 -8.46
CA ALA A 153 -9.29 5.40 -8.59
C ALA A 153 -9.31 5.86 -10.05
N THR A 154 -9.57 7.15 -10.28
CA THR A 154 -9.48 7.80 -11.59
C THR A 154 -8.22 8.64 -11.65
N PHE A 155 -7.42 8.49 -12.72
CA PHE A 155 -6.19 9.24 -12.94
C PHE A 155 -6.32 10.18 -14.15
N SER A 156 -5.66 11.32 -14.05
CA SER A 156 -5.33 12.19 -15.19
C SER A 156 -3.95 11.81 -15.72
N ILE A 157 -3.80 11.83 -17.04
CA ILE A 157 -2.57 11.53 -17.79
C ILE A 157 -2.40 12.61 -18.86
#